data_AF-A0ABD0V4W1-F1
#
_entry.id   AF-A0ABD0V4W1-F1
#
_cell.length_a   1.000
_cell.length_b   1.000
_cell.length_c   1.000
_cell.angle_alpha   90.00
_cell.angle_beta   90.00
_cell.angle_gamma   90.00
#
_symmetry.space_group_name_H-M   'P 1'
#
loop_
_entity.id
_entity.type
_entity.pdbx_description
1 polymer ?
#
loop_
_entity_poly.entity_id
_entity_poly.type
_entity_poly.pdbx_seq_one_letter_code
_entity_poly.pdbx_strand_id
1 'polypeptide(L)'
;MATTAPSIRCTVPITTRLSSSKPFSGTLHGSFRLRPPTLGILSLFEKARRNSPGSGICLPKVVGETLVHAGTLALLTASLSLVDPALAFKGGGPYGAEVTRGQDLTGKDFSGRSLIKQDFKTSILRQANFRGAKLLAASFFDADLTGADLSDADLRGADLSLANFTKANLSNANLEGALATGNTSFKGSNIKGADFTDVPLRDDQRDYLCKVADGVNPVTGNATRDSLLCK
;
A
#
# COMPACT_ATOMS: atom_id res chain seq x y z
N MET A 1 -8.85 33.84 -56.35
CA MET A 1 -8.02 32.71 -56.84
C MET A 1 -7.14 32.23 -55.69
N ALA A 2 -6.71 30.96 -55.69
CA ALA A 2 -6.03 30.35 -54.55
C ALA A 2 -4.53 30.68 -54.51
N THR A 3 -3.93 30.62 -53.31
CA THR A 3 -2.48 30.51 -53.14
C THR A 3 -2.18 29.65 -51.91
N THR A 4 -1.41 28.60 -52.13
CA THR A 4 -1.14 27.49 -51.20
C THR A 4 -0.31 27.89 -49.97
N ALA A 5 -0.57 27.25 -48.84
CA ALA A 5 0.36 27.23 -47.71
C ALA A 5 1.43 26.14 -47.89
N PRO A 6 2.71 26.38 -47.57
CA PRO A 6 3.75 25.35 -47.54
C PRO A 6 3.77 24.61 -46.19
N SER A 7 3.86 23.28 -46.22
CA SER A 7 4.10 22.44 -45.04
C SER A 7 5.55 21.96 -45.05
N ILE A 8 6.27 22.13 -43.93
CA ILE A 8 7.65 21.65 -43.76
C ILE A 8 7.76 20.81 -42.48
N ARG A 9 8.51 19.72 -42.57
CA ARG A 9 8.56 18.64 -41.57
C ARG A 9 9.47 18.97 -40.39
N CYS A 10 9.13 18.46 -39.21
CA CYS A 10 10.07 18.31 -38.11
C CYS A 10 10.89 17.02 -38.26
N THR A 11 12.18 17.08 -37.96
CA THR A 11 13.08 15.90 -37.90
C THR A 11 13.67 15.80 -36.51
N VAL A 12 13.63 14.62 -35.89
CA VAL A 12 14.10 14.41 -34.50
C VAL A 12 15.46 13.70 -34.50
N PRO A 13 16.50 14.26 -33.84
CA PRO A 13 17.75 13.55 -33.61
C PRO A 13 17.65 12.70 -32.34
N ILE A 14 17.66 11.37 -32.49
CA ILE A 14 17.89 10.44 -31.39
C ILE A 14 19.41 10.35 -31.13
N THR A 15 19.84 10.41 -29.86
CA THR A 15 21.21 10.08 -29.45
C THR A 15 21.22 9.22 -28.20
N THR A 16 22.22 8.33 -28.07
CA THR A 16 22.24 7.23 -27.10
C THR A 16 23.65 6.92 -26.60
N ARG A 17 23.83 6.67 -25.29
CA ARG A 17 24.85 5.84 -24.58
C ARG A 17 24.65 6.07 -23.05
N LEU A 18 24.68 5.08 -22.15
CA LEU A 18 25.76 4.13 -21.74
C LEU A 18 26.97 4.85 -21.09
N SER A 19 27.57 4.41 -19.98
CA SER A 19 27.25 3.33 -18.99
C SER A 19 28.21 3.40 -17.78
N SER A 20 27.81 2.86 -16.60
CA SER A 20 28.68 2.57 -15.41
C SER A 20 29.36 3.79 -14.73
N SER A 21 29.98 3.76 -13.54
CA SER A 21 29.78 3.09 -12.22
C SER A 21 30.58 3.92 -11.16
N LYS A 22 30.80 3.62 -9.86
CA LYS A 22 30.68 2.47 -8.92
C LYS A 22 30.48 3.08 -7.48
N PRO A 23 30.28 2.31 -6.38
CA PRO A 23 29.85 2.87 -5.08
C PRO A 23 31.00 3.27 -4.14
N PHE A 24 30.65 3.98 -3.04
CA PHE A 24 31.52 4.15 -1.86
C PHE A 24 30.72 4.01 -0.55
N SER A 25 31.40 3.64 0.54
CA SER A 25 30.82 3.40 1.88
C SER A 25 31.27 4.48 2.87
N GLY A 26 30.48 4.74 3.92
CA GLY A 26 30.80 5.74 4.93
C GLY A 26 29.85 5.72 6.13
N THR A 27 30.22 4.99 7.19
CA THR A 27 29.53 4.99 8.49
C THR A 27 30.16 6.03 9.41
N LEU A 28 29.36 6.90 10.05
CA LEU A 28 29.85 7.82 11.09
C LEU A 28 28.87 7.88 12.27
N HIS A 29 29.40 7.73 13.49
CA HIS A 29 28.68 8.01 14.73
C HIS A 29 28.74 9.51 15.05
N GLY A 30 27.70 10.05 15.69
CA GLY A 30 27.64 11.46 16.08
C GLY A 30 26.51 11.78 17.06
N SER A 31 26.66 11.38 18.33
CA SER A 31 25.70 11.72 19.38
C SER A 31 25.91 13.15 19.88
N PHE A 32 24.88 14.01 19.83
CA PHE A 32 24.86 15.27 20.58
C PHE A 32 23.48 15.53 21.20
N ARG A 33 23.46 16.19 22.36
CA ARG A 33 22.27 16.38 23.21
C ARG A 33 21.98 17.85 23.47
N LEU A 34 20.69 18.23 23.40
CA LEU A 34 20.06 19.35 24.12
C LEU A 34 20.54 20.77 23.68
N ARG A 35 19.79 21.87 23.85
CA ARG A 35 18.56 22.21 24.61
C ARG A 35 17.67 23.17 23.76
N PRO A 36 16.44 23.56 24.17
CA PRO A 36 15.47 24.23 23.30
C PRO A 36 15.60 25.77 23.28
N PRO A 37 15.04 26.44 22.24
CA PRO A 37 14.85 27.89 22.25
C PRO A 37 13.62 28.31 23.08
N THR A 38 13.74 29.39 23.83
CA THR A 38 12.61 30.07 24.51
C THR A 38 11.87 31.00 23.57
N LEU A 39 10.54 31.06 23.64
CA LEU A 39 9.76 32.08 22.93
C LEU A 39 10.04 33.48 23.52
N GLY A 40 10.29 34.45 22.63
CA GLY A 40 10.31 35.88 22.93
C GLY A 40 9.63 36.64 21.79
N ILE A 41 8.68 37.51 22.11
CA ILE A 41 7.85 38.24 21.16
C ILE A 41 8.17 39.73 21.27
N LEU A 42 8.57 40.41 20.19
CA LEU A 42 8.09 41.77 19.88
C LEU A 42 8.47 42.32 18.48
N SER A 43 7.55 43.13 17.94
CA SER A 43 7.72 44.32 17.07
C SER A 43 8.86 44.42 16.03
N LEU A 44 8.46 44.29 14.75
CA LEU A 44 8.35 45.38 13.75
C LEU A 44 9.52 46.36 13.41
N PHE A 45 9.47 46.77 12.13
CA PHE A 45 10.00 47.97 11.47
C PHE A 45 11.42 48.01 10.83
N GLU A 46 11.37 47.96 9.49
CA GLU A 46 11.98 48.90 8.51
C GLU A 46 13.30 48.57 7.77
N LYS A 47 13.38 49.21 6.58
CA LYS A 47 14.58 49.69 5.84
C LYS A 47 15.36 48.72 4.93
N ALA A 48 14.85 48.54 3.71
CA ALA A 48 15.63 48.05 2.56
C ALA A 48 15.86 49.17 1.51
N ARG A 49 17.11 49.35 1.03
CA ARG A 49 17.41 50.02 -0.26
C ARG A 49 18.88 49.82 -0.71
N ARG A 50 19.08 49.71 -2.03
CA ARG A 50 20.36 49.58 -2.79
C ARG A 50 21.01 48.17 -2.71
N ASN A 51 21.67 47.63 -3.75
CA ASN A 51 21.96 48.18 -5.10
C ASN A 51 21.99 47.10 -6.21
N SER A 52 21.93 47.56 -7.47
CA SER A 52 21.98 46.80 -8.75
C SER A 52 23.42 46.32 -9.14
N PRO A 53 23.72 45.80 -10.35
CA PRO A 53 22.87 45.24 -11.45
C PRO A 53 23.41 43.91 -12.05
N GLY A 54 22.73 43.35 -13.07
CA GLY A 54 23.30 42.31 -13.95
C GLY A 54 22.41 41.96 -15.16
N SER A 55 22.90 42.20 -16.38
CA SER A 55 22.19 41.90 -17.66
C SER A 55 22.10 40.40 -17.95
N GLY A 56 21.17 39.88 -18.74
CA GLY A 56 20.06 40.52 -19.47
C GLY A 56 19.58 39.62 -20.62
N ILE A 57 18.27 39.57 -20.92
CA ILE A 57 17.68 38.68 -21.93
C ILE A 57 16.83 39.48 -22.90
N CYS A 58 17.02 39.27 -24.20
CA CYS A 58 16.17 39.82 -25.25
C CYS A 58 14.96 38.92 -25.50
N LEU A 59 13.75 39.51 -25.48
CA LEU A 59 12.53 38.91 -26.04
C LEU A 59 12.01 39.80 -27.19
N PRO A 60 11.42 39.21 -28.24
CA PRO A 60 10.83 39.98 -29.34
C PRO A 60 9.54 40.69 -28.91
N LYS A 61 9.25 41.82 -29.54
CA LYS A 61 8.03 42.60 -29.31
C LYS A 61 6.79 41.90 -29.87
N VAL A 62 5.69 41.99 -29.12
CA VAL A 62 4.34 42.08 -29.68
C VAL A 62 3.72 43.36 -29.12
N VAL A 63 2.98 44.11 -29.95
CA VAL A 63 2.43 45.43 -29.62
C VAL A 63 0.90 45.33 -29.50
N GLY A 64 0.34 45.97 -28.48
CA GLY A 64 -1.11 46.05 -28.22
C GLY A 64 -1.35 46.71 -26.88
N GLU A 65 -1.67 48.01 -26.89
CA GLU A 65 -1.76 48.83 -25.68
C GLU A 65 -3.15 48.82 -25.05
N THR A 66 -3.23 48.82 -23.71
CA THR A 66 -4.02 49.80 -22.94
C THR A 66 -3.69 49.73 -21.44
N LEU A 67 -3.75 50.88 -20.77
CA LEU A 67 -3.44 51.02 -19.34
C LEU A 67 -4.64 50.65 -18.46
N VAL A 68 -4.46 49.73 -17.49
CA VAL A 68 -4.99 49.90 -16.11
C VAL A 68 -4.01 49.29 -15.09
N HIS A 69 -3.84 49.99 -13.96
CA HIS A 69 -3.08 49.67 -12.75
C HIS A 69 -2.63 48.22 -12.47
N ALA A 70 -1.34 48.09 -12.12
CA ALA A 70 -0.81 46.96 -11.37
C ALA A 70 -1.31 46.96 -9.90
N GLY A 71 -1.31 45.84 -9.18
CA GLY A 71 -0.96 44.49 -9.61
C GLY A 71 -1.16 43.48 -8.47
N THR A 72 -1.71 42.31 -8.77
CA THR A 72 -2.01 41.28 -7.78
C THR A 72 -0.76 40.51 -7.33
N LEU A 73 -0.79 40.01 -6.09
CA LEU A 73 0.36 39.44 -5.40
C LEU A 73 0.77 38.06 -5.99
N ALA A 74 1.79 38.05 -6.84
CA ALA A 74 2.34 36.83 -7.43
C ALA A 74 3.20 36.04 -6.41
N LEU A 75 2.55 35.30 -5.52
CA LEU A 75 3.21 34.37 -4.59
C LEU A 75 3.75 33.14 -5.35
N LEU A 76 5.00 33.22 -5.77
CA LEU A 76 5.81 32.06 -6.20
C LEU A 76 6.15 31.16 -4.99
N THR A 77 5.18 30.41 -4.49
CA THR A 77 5.45 29.28 -3.60
C THR A 77 6.09 28.16 -4.41
N ALA A 78 7.42 28.05 -4.33
CA ALA A 78 8.17 26.99 -4.98
C ALA A 78 7.65 25.60 -4.56
N SER A 79 7.60 24.67 -5.51
CA SER A 79 7.05 23.33 -5.33
C SER A 79 7.89 22.49 -4.38
N LEU A 80 7.66 22.58 -3.06
CA LEU A 80 8.15 21.57 -2.12
C LEU A 80 7.37 20.27 -2.32
N SER A 81 7.86 19.45 -3.24
CA SER A 81 7.55 18.03 -3.29
C SER A 81 8.15 17.33 -2.07
N LEU A 82 7.50 17.49 -0.91
CA LEU A 82 7.69 16.64 0.26
C LEU A 82 7.16 15.24 -0.08
N VAL A 83 8.00 14.47 -0.80
CA VAL A 83 7.80 13.03 -0.95
C VAL A 83 8.22 12.40 0.37
N ASP A 84 7.30 12.39 1.33
CA ASP A 84 7.55 11.89 2.67
C ASP A 84 8.05 10.43 2.61
N PRO A 85 9.26 10.12 3.12
CA PRO A 85 9.79 8.74 3.14
C PRO A 85 8.94 7.78 3.99
N ALA A 86 7.96 8.30 4.72
CA ALA A 86 6.92 7.54 5.42
C ALA A 86 5.92 6.82 4.49
N LEU A 87 6.00 6.96 3.16
CA LEU A 87 5.29 6.10 2.19
C LEU A 87 5.86 4.65 2.12
N ALA A 88 6.25 4.11 3.26
CA ALA A 88 6.66 2.72 3.42
C ALA A 88 5.44 1.79 3.30
N PHE A 89 5.38 1.05 2.19
CA PHE A 89 4.40 -0.02 1.93
C PHE A 89 2.93 0.36 2.23
N LYS A 90 2.36 1.27 1.44
CA LYS A 90 0.88 1.30 1.30
C LYS A 90 0.44 -0.03 0.69
N GLY A 91 -0.41 -0.77 1.42
CA GLY A 91 -0.89 -2.11 1.03
C GLY A 91 -1.39 -2.16 -0.42
N GLY A 92 -1.03 -3.23 -1.12
CA GLY A 92 -1.09 -3.33 -2.58
C GLY A 92 -2.44 -3.66 -3.21
N GLY A 93 -3.53 -3.59 -2.43
CA GLY A 93 -4.89 -3.77 -2.94
C GLY A 93 -5.49 -2.46 -3.47
N PRO A 94 -6.71 -2.48 -4.03
CA PRO A 94 -7.34 -1.29 -4.60
C PRO A 94 -7.83 -0.28 -3.55
N TYR A 95 -7.85 -0.65 -2.26
CA TYR A 95 -8.10 0.26 -1.16
C TYR A 95 -6.76 0.69 -0.57
N GLY A 96 -6.56 1.99 -0.33
CA GLY A 96 -5.36 2.44 0.39
C GLY A 96 -5.30 1.82 1.79
N ALA A 97 -4.10 1.59 2.34
CA ALA A 97 -3.95 1.01 3.68
C ALA A 97 -4.73 1.79 4.76
N GLU A 98 -4.76 3.12 4.66
CA GLU A 98 -5.56 4.04 5.49
C GLU A 98 -7.07 3.70 5.54
N VAL A 99 -7.60 3.02 4.52
CA VAL A 99 -9.02 2.64 4.41
C VAL A 99 -9.32 1.27 5.06
N THR A 100 -8.29 0.47 5.32
CA THR A 100 -8.45 -0.97 5.63
C THR A 100 -7.69 -1.46 6.86
N ARG A 101 -6.66 -0.75 7.32
CA ARG A 101 -5.79 -1.07 8.45
C ARG A 101 -6.26 -0.39 9.74
N GLY A 102 -6.32 -1.14 10.85
CA GLY A 102 -6.77 -0.64 12.15
C GLY A 102 -8.22 -0.12 12.17
N GLN A 103 -9.04 -0.55 11.22
CA GLN A 103 -10.41 -0.05 11.04
C GLN A 103 -11.46 -1.02 11.62
N ASP A 104 -12.62 -0.49 12.02
CA ASP A 104 -13.81 -1.31 12.22
C ASP A 104 -14.53 -1.52 10.88
N LEU A 105 -14.44 -2.75 10.39
CA LEU A 105 -15.02 -3.27 9.16
C LEU A 105 -15.96 -4.44 9.46
N THR A 106 -16.56 -4.45 10.66
CA THR A 106 -17.60 -5.41 11.06
C THR A 106 -18.74 -5.43 10.04
N GLY A 107 -19.12 -6.63 9.59
CA GLY A 107 -20.21 -6.85 8.64
C GLY A 107 -20.01 -6.26 7.23
N LYS A 108 -18.80 -5.80 6.87
CA LYS A 108 -18.56 -5.21 5.54
C LYS A 108 -18.47 -6.29 4.48
N ASP A 109 -19.08 -6.01 3.33
CA ASP A 109 -18.98 -6.85 2.15
C ASP A 109 -17.75 -6.47 1.29
N PHE A 110 -17.00 -7.51 0.94
CA PHE A 110 -15.80 -7.56 0.10
C PHE A 110 -15.85 -8.75 -0.88
N SER A 111 -17.00 -9.42 -1.03
CA SER A 111 -17.11 -10.65 -1.82
C SER A 111 -16.75 -10.45 -3.30
N GLY A 112 -16.07 -11.44 -3.87
CA GLY A 112 -15.55 -11.43 -5.25
C GLY A 112 -14.46 -10.39 -5.55
N ARG A 113 -14.08 -9.52 -4.59
CA ARG A 113 -13.19 -8.38 -4.87
C ARG A 113 -11.73 -8.80 -5.00
N SER A 114 -10.99 -8.07 -5.82
CA SER A 114 -9.54 -8.13 -5.81
C SER A 114 -9.02 -7.35 -4.60
N LEU A 115 -8.29 -8.02 -3.71
CA LEU A 115 -7.72 -7.52 -2.46
C LEU A 115 -6.28 -8.02 -2.29
N ILE A 116 -5.60 -8.29 -3.40
CA ILE A 116 -4.22 -8.77 -3.46
C ILE A 116 -3.33 -7.81 -2.67
N LYS A 117 -2.55 -8.31 -1.72
CA LYS A 117 -1.66 -7.50 -0.85
C LYS A 117 -2.37 -6.41 -0.02
N GLN A 118 -3.68 -6.49 0.19
CA GLN A 118 -4.40 -5.53 1.02
C GLN A 118 -3.92 -5.58 2.49
N ASP A 119 -3.83 -4.42 3.13
CA ASP A 119 -3.43 -4.28 4.53
C ASP A 119 -4.66 -4.18 5.45
N PHE A 120 -5.04 -5.30 6.07
CA PHE A 120 -6.07 -5.38 7.11
C PHE A 120 -5.47 -5.55 8.52
N LYS A 121 -4.19 -5.21 8.72
CA LYS A 121 -3.51 -5.39 10.00
C LYS A 121 -4.26 -4.66 11.12
N THR A 122 -4.42 -5.33 12.27
CA THR A 122 -5.10 -4.83 13.48
C THR A 122 -6.57 -4.40 13.28
N SER A 123 -7.24 -4.83 12.21
CA SER A 123 -8.63 -4.45 11.90
C SER A 123 -9.67 -5.39 12.50
N ILE A 124 -10.84 -4.86 12.79
CA ILE A 124 -12.01 -5.63 13.23
C ILE A 124 -12.81 -6.01 11.99
N LEU A 125 -12.89 -7.29 11.68
CA LEU A 125 -13.50 -7.87 10.47
C LEU A 125 -14.57 -8.92 10.83
N ARG A 126 -15.18 -8.76 12.00
CA ARG A 126 -16.20 -9.67 12.52
C ARG A 126 -17.40 -9.72 11.56
N GLN A 127 -17.84 -10.93 11.20
CA GLN A 127 -18.89 -11.14 10.19
C GLN A 127 -18.66 -10.45 8.82
N ALA A 128 -17.42 -10.03 8.49
CA ALA A 128 -17.13 -9.50 7.16
C ALA A 128 -17.25 -10.60 6.09
N ASN A 129 -17.69 -10.23 4.89
CA ASN A 129 -17.88 -11.15 3.78
C ASN A 129 -16.76 -10.99 2.74
N PHE A 130 -15.82 -11.93 2.72
CA PHE A 130 -14.73 -12.07 1.77
C PHE A 130 -14.95 -13.24 0.80
N ARG A 131 -16.18 -13.77 0.66
CA ARG A 131 -16.47 -14.92 -0.19
C ARG A 131 -15.96 -14.72 -1.62
N GLY A 132 -15.13 -15.65 -2.12
CA GLY A 132 -14.53 -15.59 -3.45
C GLY A 132 -13.57 -14.42 -3.68
N ALA A 133 -13.14 -13.71 -2.63
CA ALA A 133 -12.19 -12.60 -2.76
C ALA A 133 -10.78 -13.10 -3.08
N LYS A 134 -10.01 -12.28 -3.81
CA LYS A 134 -8.62 -12.55 -4.17
C LYS A 134 -7.70 -11.84 -3.19
N LEU A 135 -7.26 -12.55 -2.16
CA LEU A 135 -6.50 -12.07 -1.00
C LEU A 135 -5.02 -12.52 -1.03
N LEU A 136 -4.52 -12.94 -2.20
CA LEU A 136 -3.12 -13.29 -2.46
C LEU A 136 -2.15 -12.29 -1.79
N ALA A 137 -1.36 -12.79 -0.84
CA ALA A 137 -0.40 -12.03 -0.03
C ALA A 137 -0.96 -10.81 0.74
N ALA A 138 -2.27 -10.77 1.05
CA ALA A 138 -2.86 -9.80 1.97
C ALA A 138 -2.36 -10.01 3.42
N SER A 139 -2.38 -8.97 4.24
CA SER A 139 -2.05 -9.08 5.67
C SER A 139 -3.30 -8.93 6.53
N PHE A 140 -3.59 -9.96 7.30
CA PHE A 140 -4.59 -10.00 8.38
C PHE A 140 -3.91 -10.04 9.75
N PHE A 141 -2.64 -9.60 9.85
CA PHE A 141 -1.87 -9.64 11.09
C PHE A 141 -2.65 -9.03 12.26
N ASP A 142 -2.84 -9.79 13.34
CA ASP A 142 -3.52 -9.35 14.56
C ASP A 142 -4.95 -8.79 14.31
N ALA A 143 -5.62 -9.25 13.25
CA ALA A 143 -6.99 -8.88 12.90
C ALA A 143 -8.03 -9.84 13.51
N ASP A 144 -9.23 -9.33 13.78
CA ASP A 144 -10.35 -10.12 14.35
C ASP A 144 -11.40 -10.45 13.28
N LEU A 145 -11.29 -11.65 12.70
CA LEU A 145 -12.20 -12.19 11.69
C LEU A 145 -13.27 -13.12 12.30
N THR A 146 -13.66 -12.91 13.57
CA THR A 146 -14.66 -13.76 14.24
C THR A 146 -15.96 -13.85 13.45
N GLY A 147 -16.28 -15.04 12.95
CA GLY A 147 -17.47 -15.31 12.15
C GLY A 147 -17.48 -14.70 10.74
N ALA A 148 -16.32 -14.27 10.20
CA ALA A 148 -16.21 -13.82 8.82
C ALA A 148 -16.45 -14.96 7.80
N ASP A 149 -17.01 -14.66 6.63
CA ASP A 149 -17.12 -15.61 5.52
C ASP A 149 -15.96 -15.40 4.54
N LEU A 150 -15.12 -16.42 4.37
CA LEU A 150 -13.97 -16.46 3.47
C LEU A 150 -14.10 -17.68 2.52
N SER A 151 -15.31 -18.19 2.29
CA SER A 151 -15.46 -19.36 1.42
C SER A 151 -14.97 -19.08 0.01
N ASP A 152 -14.42 -20.09 -0.65
CA ASP A 152 -13.97 -20.01 -2.03
C ASP A 152 -12.86 -18.94 -2.29
N ALA A 153 -12.23 -18.38 -1.24
CA ALA A 153 -11.27 -17.28 -1.34
C ALA A 153 -9.82 -17.73 -1.62
N ASP A 154 -9.06 -16.90 -2.32
CA ASP A 154 -7.63 -17.09 -2.61
C ASP A 154 -6.80 -16.35 -1.56
N LEU A 155 -6.39 -17.04 -0.49
CA LEU A 155 -5.60 -16.55 0.66
C LEU A 155 -4.09 -16.86 0.53
N ARG A 156 -3.61 -17.26 -0.65
CA ARG A 156 -2.25 -17.79 -0.81
C ARG A 156 -1.18 -16.78 -0.39
N GLY A 157 -0.19 -17.25 0.37
CA GLY A 157 0.88 -16.41 0.91
C GLY A 157 0.41 -15.26 1.81
N ALA A 158 -0.84 -15.25 2.27
CA ALA A 158 -1.35 -14.21 3.17
C ALA A 158 -0.74 -14.32 4.57
N ASP A 159 -0.56 -13.19 5.26
CA ASP A 159 -0.12 -13.17 6.65
C ASP A 159 -1.33 -13.23 7.57
N LEU A 160 -1.49 -14.38 8.23
CA LEU A 160 -2.58 -14.71 9.16
C LEU A 160 -2.08 -14.71 10.62
N SER A 161 -0.88 -14.17 10.88
CA SER A 161 -0.22 -14.27 12.18
C SER A 161 -0.96 -13.49 13.26
N LEU A 162 -1.06 -14.08 14.44
CA LEU A 162 -1.82 -13.59 15.61
C LEU A 162 -3.35 -13.45 15.39
N ALA A 163 -3.86 -13.66 14.18
CA ALA A 163 -5.23 -13.34 13.79
C ALA A 163 -6.29 -14.30 14.35
N ASN A 164 -7.50 -13.79 14.57
CA ASN A 164 -8.60 -14.56 15.15
C ASN A 164 -9.65 -14.96 14.09
N PHE A 165 -9.57 -16.21 13.61
CA PHE A 165 -10.54 -16.82 12.69
C PHE A 165 -11.63 -17.63 13.41
N THR A 166 -11.85 -17.42 14.71
CA THR A 166 -12.85 -18.17 15.50
C THR A 166 -14.23 -18.12 14.85
N LYS A 167 -14.82 -19.28 14.58
CA LYS A 167 -16.10 -19.45 13.83
C LYS A 167 -16.13 -18.90 12.39
N ALA A 168 -15.00 -18.50 11.80
CA ALA A 168 -14.96 -18.08 10.40
C ALA A 168 -15.23 -19.25 9.44
N ASN A 169 -15.77 -18.96 8.26
CA ASN A 169 -16.01 -19.93 7.21
C ASN A 169 -14.86 -19.89 6.19
N LEU A 170 -14.01 -20.93 6.16
CA LEU A 170 -12.86 -21.09 5.25
C LEU A 170 -13.11 -22.20 4.21
N SER A 171 -14.35 -22.65 4.03
CA SER A 171 -14.63 -23.78 3.12
C SER A 171 -14.21 -23.46 1.68
N ASN A 172 -13.55 -24.40 1.02
CA ASN A 172 -12.94 -24.24 -0.32
C ASN A 172 -11.85 -23.14 -0.43
N ALA A 173 -11.47 -22.46 0.65
CA ALA A 173 -10.42 -21.44 0.59
C ALA A 173 -9.06 -22.07 0.29
N ASN A 174 -8.23 -21.40 -0.50
CA ASN A 174 -6.85 -21.81 -0.74
C ASN A 174 -5.90 -20.96 0.11
N LEU A 175 -5.22 -21.57 1.08
CA LEU A 175 -4.26 -20.93 1.99
C LEU A 175 -2.80 -21.32 1.67
N GLU A 176 -2.50 -21.85 0.48
CA GLU A 176 -1.15 -22.29 0.05
C GLU A 176 -0.06 -21.26 0.43
N GLY A 177 0.90 -21.68 1.27
CA GLY A 177 2.00 -20.85 1.76
C GLY A 177 1.63 -19.69 2.69
N ALA A 178 0.39 -19.59 3.19
CA ALA A 178 -0.03 -18.55 4.13
C ALA A 178 0.60 -18.74 5.53
N LEU A 179 0.87 -17.64 6.24
CA LEU A 179 1.61 -17.65 7.51
C LEU A 179 0.65 -17.61 8.72
N ALA A 180 0.44 -18.74 9.39
CA ALA A 180 -0.48 -18.88 10.53
C ALA A 180 0.22 -18.84 11.92
N THR A 181 1.16 -17.91 12.10
CA THR A 181 2.12 -17.95 13.22
C THR A 181 1.62 -17.27 14.51
N GLY A 182 2.17 -17.68 15.66
CA GLY A 182 1.77 -17.15 16.97
C GLY A 182 0.37 -17.60 17.39
N ASN A 183 -0.39 -16.77 18.10
CA ASN A 183 -1.68 -17.13 18.70
C ASN A 183 -2.87 -17.20 17.72
N THR A 184 -2.62 -17.40 16.42
CA THR A 184 -3.66 -17.55 15.39
C THR A 184 -4.65 -18.68 15.75
N SER A 185 -5.94 -18.32 15.81
CA SER A 185 -7.02 -19.20 16.30
C SER A 185 -8.01 -19.56 15.19
N PHE A 186 -8.14 -20.86 14.91
CA PHE A 186 -9.15 -21.42 14.00
C PHE A 186 -10.29 -22.12 14.75
N LYS A 187 -10.58 -21.70 15.99
CA LYS A 187 -11.50 -22.44 16.87
C LYS A 187 -12.94 -22.38 16.34
N GLY A 188 -13.50 -23.55 16.00
CA GLY A 188 -14.83 -23.69 15.44
C GLY A 188 -14.99 -23.12 14.02
N SER A 189 -13.89 -22.84 13.32
CA SER A 189 -13.92 -22.44 11.90
C SER A 189 -14.35 -23.62 11.03
N ASN A 190 -15.14 -23.37 9.99
CA ASN A 190 -15.43 -24.39 8.97
C ASN A 190 -14.26 -24.45 7.97
N ILE A 191 -13.55 -25.56 7.89
CA ILE A 191 -12.38 -25.74 7.01
C ILE A 191 -12.61 -26.75 5.88
N LYS A 192 -13.86 -27.14 5.62
CA LYS A 192 -14.19 -28.18 4.63
C LYS A 192 -13.68 -27.83 3.23
N GLY A 193 -12.82 -28.66 2.66
CA GLY A 193 -12.18 -28.40 1.36
C GLY A 193 -11.20 -27.22 1.36
N ALA A 194 -10.79 -26.69 2.52
CA ALA A 194 -9.70 -25.72 2.58
C ALA A 194 -8.36 -26.39 2.24
N ASP A 195 -7.45 -25.65 1.60
CA ASP A 195 -6.09 -26.12 1.28
C ASP A 195 -5.07 -25.45 2.21
N PHE A 196 -4.31 -26.25 2.96
CA PHE A 196 -3.28 -25.79 3.91
C PHE A 196 -1.85 -26.12 3.47
N THR A 197 -1.64 -26.37 2.16
CA THR A 197 -0.31 -26.72 1.62
C THR A 197 0.74 -25.66 2.00
N ASP A 198 1.89 -26.09 2.50
CA ASP A 198 2.99 -25.24 2.99
C ASP A 198 2.63 -24.20 4.08
N VAL A 199 1.47 -24.34 4.76
CA VAL A 199 1.12 -23.51 5.93
C VAL A 199 1.88 -23.98 7.19
N PRO A 200 2.74 -23.15 7.81
CA PRO A 200 3.42 -23.50 9.04
C PRO A 200 2.45 -23.47 10.23
N LEU A 201 1.97 -24.65 10.63
CA LEU A 201 1.13 -24.89 11.81
C LEU A 201 1.93 -25.62 12.90
N ARG A 202 1.75 -25.18 14.15
CA ARG A 202 2.19 -25.95 15.33
C ARG A 202 1.38 -27.24 15.47
N ASP A 203 1.92 -28.19 16.22
CA ASP A 203 1.28 -29.48 16.49
C ASP A 203 -0.10 -29.30 17.16
N ASP A 204 -0.27 -28.37 18.12
CA ASP A 204 -1.57 -28.12 18.76
C ASP A 204 -2.63 -27.54 17.79
N GLN A 205 -2.21 -26.71 16.83
CA GLN A 205 -3.09 -26.19 15.78
C GLN A 205 -3.46 -27.31 14.79
N ARG A 206 -2.47 -28.10 14.36
CA ARG A 206 -2.66 -29.23 13.45
C ARG A 206 -3.57 -30.31 14.05
N ASP A 207 -3.31 -30.72 15.29
CA ASP A 207 -4.13 -31.66 16.04
C ASP A 207 -5.56 -31.16 16.27
N TYR A 208 -5.79 -29.85 16.35
CA TYR A 208 -7.13 -29.29 16.40
C TYR A 208 -7.82 -29.36 15.03
N LEU A 209 -7.16 -28.87 13.97
CA LEU A 209 -7.69 -28.84 12.60
C LEU A 209 -7.97 -30.25 12.07
N CYS A 210 -7.08 -31.22 12.29
CA CYS A 210 -7.25 -32.61 11.86
C CYS A 210 -8.45 -33.35 12.48
N LYS A 211 -9.07 -32.82 13.53
CA LYS A 211 -10.33 -33.34 14.13
C LYS A 211 -11.59 -32.85 13.39
N VAL A 212 -11.47 -31.79 12.59
CA VAL A 212 -12.58 -31.17 11.82
C VAL A 212 -12.30 -31.10 10.31
N ALA A 213 -11.13 -31.55 9.86
CA ALA A 213 -10.70 -31.55 8.48
C ALA A 213 -11.38 -32.65 7.65
N ASP A 214 -12.18 -32.24 6.68
CA ASP A 214 -12.81 -33.08 5.66
C ASP A 214 -12.88 -32.39 4.29
N GLY A 215 -13.20 -33.14 3.24
CA GLY A 215 -13.37 -32.61 1.89
C GLY A 215 -12.08 -32.44 1.08
N VAL A 216 -12.28 -31.95 -0.15
CA VAL A 216 -11.26 -31.72 -1.19
C VAL A 216 -11.47 -30.31 -1.74
N ASN A 217 -10.40 -29.56 -1.96
CA ASN A 217 -10.48 -28.22 -2.50
C ASN A 217 -10.88 -28.26 -3.99
N PRO A 218 -11.95 -27.55 -4.41
CA PRO A 218 -12.43 -27.60 -5.80
C PRO A 218 -11.56 -26.83 -6.81
N VAL A 219 -10.56 -26.08 -6.34
CA VAL A 219 -9.63 -25.29 -7.18
C VAL A 219 -8.28 -25.98 -7.33
N THR A 220 -7.72 -26.54 -6.25
CA THR A 220 -6.41 -27.22 -6.29
C THR A 220 -6.50 -28.73 -6.46
N GLY A 221 -7.62 -29.35 -6.09
CA GLY A 221 -7.79 -30.81 -6.06
C GLY A 221 -7.17 -31.50 -4.83
N ASN A 222 -6.52 -30.75 -3.92
CA ASN A 222 -5.91 -31.30 -2.71
C ASN A 222 -6.98 -31.61 -1.64
N ALA A 223 -6.81 -32.72 -0.90
CA ALA A 223 -7.62 -33.00 0.27
C ALA A 223 -7.19 -32.14 1.46
N THR A 224 -8.15 -31.67 2.26
CA THR A 224 -7.87 -30.84 3.45
C THR A 224 -7.06 -31.60 4.50
N ARG A 225 -7.28 -32.91 4.64
CA ARG A 225 -6.51 -33.77 5.57
C ARG A 225 -5.05 -33.94 5.13
N ASP A 226 -4.82 -34.07 3.84
CA ASP A 226 -3.51 -34.37 3.27
C ASP A 226 -2.64 -33.11 3.26
N SER A 227 -3.20 -31.96 2.88
CA SER A 227 -2.52 -30.65 2.97
C SER A 227 -2.22 -30.24 4.43
N LEU A 228 -3.04 -30.67 5.41
CA LEU A 228 -2.76 -30.53 6.83
C LEU A 228 -1.74 -31.56 7.38
N LEU A 229 -1.30 -32.54 6.58
CA LEU A 229 -0.45 -33.66 6.99
C LEU A 229 -1.03 -34.42 8.21
N CYS A 230 -2.34 -34.64 8.20
CA CYS A 230 -3.02 -35.39 9.26
C CYS A 230 -2.59 -36.86 9.29
N LYS A 231 -2.46 -37.39 10.51
CA LYS A 231 -2.25 -38.82 10.80
C LYS A 231 -3.58 -39.53 11.07
#